data_AF-A0A7V1APX9-F1
#
_entry.id   AF-A0A7V1APX9-F1
#
_cell.length_a   1.000
_cell.length_b   1.000
_cell.length_c   1.000
_cell.angle_alpha   90.00
_cell.angle_beta   90.00
_cell.angle_gamma   90.00
#
_symmetry.space_group_name_H-M   'P 1'
#
loop_
_entity.id
_entity.type
_entity.pdbx_description
1 polymer ?
#
loop_
_entity_poly.entity_id
_entity_poly.type
_entity_poly.pdbx_seq_one_letter_code
_entity_poly.pdbx_strand_id
1 'polypeptide(L)'
;MYPILFKLGPITIYTVGVLHALAIAVAVWWAFRHTQKAGIDPKQFLDLAVIIIVWAVIGARVFSILFDGNLSGYLQSPHKMLMVWEGGFTFYGGFIFGLAAGVWYVQKHKWNSWKVADFMAPALALGLTIGRLGCFFSGDS
;
A
#
# COMPACT_ATOMS: atom_id res chain seq x y z
N MET A 1 8.84 0.35 22.76
CA MET A 1 8.38 -0.57 21.69
C MET A 1 7.04 -1.14 22.13
N TYR A 2 5.97 -0.83 21.39
CA TYR A 2 4.60 -1.28 21.68
C TYR A 2 4.06 -1.94 20.40
N PRO A 3 4.38 -3.22 20.15
CA PRO A 3 4.00 -3.89 18.90
C PRO A 3 2.50 -4.18 18.82
N ILE A 4 1.85 -4.36 19.98
CA ILE A 4 0.41 -4.59 20.11
C ILE A 4 -0.23 -3.32 20.67
N LEU A 5 -1.17 -2.75 19.92
CA LEU A 5 -1.90 -1.54 20.30
C LEU A 5 -3.14 -1.87 21.12
N PHE A 6 -3.94 -2.82 20.63
CA PHE A 6 -5.14 -3.31 21.30
C PHE A 6 -5.30 -4.81 21.08
N LYS A 7 -5.81 -5.51 22.10
CA LYS A 7 -6.20 -6.92 22.00
C LYS A 7 -7.69 -7.03 22.32
N LEU A 8 -8.50 -7.24 21.30
CA LEU A 8 -9.95 -7.41 21.40
C LEU A 8 -10.28 -8.89 21.22
N GLY A 9 -10.14 -9.67 22.30
CA GLY A 9 -10.35 -11.12 22.27
C GLY A 9 -9.40 -11.83 21.28
N PRO A 10 -9.92 -12.48 20.22
CA PRO A 10 -9.09 -13.16 19.22
C PRO A 10 -8.40 -12.20 18.24
N ILE A 11 -8.83 -10.93 18.15
CA ILE A 11 -8.28 -9.95 17.21
C ILE A 11 -7.20 -9.14 17.91
N THR A 12 -5.98 -9.21 17.37
CA THR A 12 -4.85 -8.41 17.83
C THR A 12 -4.59 -7.30 16.82
N ILE A 13 -4.67 -6.04 17.27
CA ILE A 13 -4.37 -4.88 16.45
C ILE A 13 -2.91 -4.51 16.67
N TYR A 14 -2.12 -4.66 15.62
CA TYR A 14 -0.70 -4.31 15.63
C TYR A 14 -0.46 -2.84 15.31
N THR A 15 0.48 -2.23 16.02
CA THR A 15 0.87 -0.81 15.84
C THR A 15 1.36 -0.52 14.43
N VAL A 16 2.14 -1.44 13.84
CA VAL A 16 2.58 -1.37 12.44
C VAL A 16 1.40 -1.32 11.46
N GLY A 17 0.35 -2.11 11.68
CA GLY A 17 -0.82 -2.11 10.80
C GLY A 17 -1.56 -0.77 10.85
N VAL A 18 -1.74 -0.24 12.06
CA VAL A 18 -2.40 1.06 12.28
C VAL A 18 -1.59 2.20 11.67
N LEU A 19 -0.27 2.21 11.85
CA LEU A 19 0.59 3.25 11.29
C LEU A 19 0.71 3.16 9.77
N HIS A 20 0.69 1.97 9.17
CA HIS A 20 0.58 1.84 7.71
C HIS A 20 -0.76 2.34 7.17
N ALA A 21 -1.88 2.02 7.84
CA ALA A 21 -3.18 2.57 7.46
C ALA A 21 -3.20 4.10 7.56
N LEU A 22 -2.62 4.65 8.63
CA LEU A 22 -2.46 6.10 8.81
C LEU A 22 -1.55 6.71 7.73
N ALA A 23 -0.45 6.05 7.38
CA ALA A 23 0.47 6.49 6.33
C ALA A 23 -0.25 6.64 4.99
N ILE A 24 -1.05 5.63 4.60
CA ILE A 24 -1.86 5.66 3.39
C ILE A 24 -2.89 6.79 3.47
N ALA A 25 -3.62 6.90 4.59
CA ALA A 25 -4.64 7.92 4.77
C ALA A 25 -4.07 9.35 4.66
N VAL A 26 -2.93 9.62 5.31
CA VAL A 26 -2.25 10.92 5.27
C VAL A 26 -1.72 11.23 3.86
N ALA A 27 -1.10 10.26 3.20
CA ALA A 27 -0.59 10.43 1.84
C ALA A 27 -1.73 10.75 0.85
N VAL A 28 -2.82 9.97 0.90
CA VAL A 28 -4.00 10.19 0.05
C VAL A 28 -4.67 11.53 0.37
N TRP A 29 -4.84 11.87 1.65
CA TRP A 29 -5.42 13.14 2.06
C TRP A 29 -4.59 14.34 1.58
N TRP A 30 -3.27 14.28 1.75
CA TRP A 30 -2.37 15.35 1.31
C TRP A 30 -2.43 15.52 -0.20
N ALA A 31 -2.32 14.43 -0.96
CA ALA A 31 -2.41 14.48 -2.42
C ALA A 31 -3.79 14.98 -2.87
N PHE A 32 -4.88 14.45 -2.30
CA PHE A 32 -6.25 14.89 -2.61
C PHE A 32 -6.42 16.41 -2.47
N ARG A 33 -5.90 17.01 -1.39
CA ARG A 33 -5.93 18.46 -1.14
C ARG A 33 -5.17 19.29 -2.18
N HIS A 34 -4.23 18.69 -2.89
CA HIS A 34 -3.37 19.35 -3.87
C HIS A 34 -3.74 19.03 -5.33
N THR A 35 -4.73 18.16 -5.57
CA THR A 35 -5.18 17.75 -6.92
C THR A 35 -5.57 18.93 -7.82
N GLN A 36 -6.22 19.96 -7.25
CA GLN A 36 -6.62 21.16 -7.97
C GLN A 36 -5.41 21.92 -8.54
N LYS A 37 -4.29 21.97 -7.81
CA LYS A 37 -3.05 22.63 -8.28
C LYS A 37 -2.39 21.84 -9.42
N ALA A 38 -2.65 20.53 -9.48
CA ALA A 38 -2.16 19.64 -10.53
C ALA A 38 -3.08 19.59 -11.77
N GLY A 39 -4.25 20.24 -11.74
CA GLY A 39 -5.24 20.18 -12.82
C GLY A 39 -5.89 18.80 -12.95
N ILE A 40 -5.90 18.01 -11.89
CA ILE A 40 -6.48 16.66 -11.83
C ILE A 40 -7.84 16.75 -11.12
N ASP A 41 -8.87 16.11 -11.69
CA ASP A 41 -10.17 15.99 -11.02
C ASP A 41 -10.00 15.19 -9.72
N PRO A 42 -10.39 15.74 -8.55
CA PRO A 42 -10.33 15.03 -7.27
C PRO A 42 -11.00 13.65 -7.29
N LYS A 43 -12.05 13.45 -8.09
CA LYS A 43 -12.70 12.13 -8.24
C LYS A 43 -11.79 11.13 -8.94
N GLN A 44 -11.21 11.54 -10.07
CA GLN A 44 -10.27 10.70 -10.82
C GLN A 44 -9.01 10.38 -10.00
N PHE A 45 -8.57 11.32 -9.15
CA PHE A 45 -7.49 11.05 -8.21
C PHE A 45 -7.86 9.98 -7.17
N LEU A 46 -9.07 10.02 -6.62
CA LEU A 46 -9.52 8.99 -5.67
C LEU A 46 -9.61 7.61 -6.36
N ASP A 47 -10.09 7.56 -7.60
CA ASP A 47 -10.09 6.34 -8.40
C ASP A 47 -8.67 5.80 -8.60
N LEU A 48 -7.71 6.68 -8.95
CA LEU A 48 -6.29 6.33 -9.04
C LEU A 48 -5.76 5.76 -7.72
N ALA A 49 -6.04 6.44 -6.60
CA ALA A 49 -5.56 6.01 -5.27
C ALA A 49 -6.10 4.62 -4.89
N VAL A 50 -7.39 4.37 -5.12
CA VAL A 50 -8.02 3.07 -4.87
C VAL A 50 -7.39 1.99 -5.75
N ILE A 51 -7.19 2.26 -7.05
CA ILE A 51 -6.55 1.33 -7.98
C ILE A 51 -5.13 0.99 -7.53
N ILE A 52 -4.32 1.99 -7.15
CA ILE A 52 -2.95 1.77 -6.65
C ILE A 52 -2.98 0.89 -5.40
N ILE A 53 -3.85 1.17 -4.43
CA ILE A 53 -3.94 0.43 -3.16
C ILE A 53 -4.34 -1.03 -3.43
N VAL A 54 -5.36 -1.27 -4.26
CA VAL A 54 -5.83 -2.61 -4.60
C VAL A 54 -4.73 -3.42 -5.28
N TRP A 55 -4.09 -2.85 -6.30
CA TRP A 55 -3.01 -3.53 -7.01
C TRP A 55 -1.76 -3.74 -6.13
N ALA A 56 -1.45 -2.82 -5.23
CA ALA A 56 -0.36 -2.99 -4.27
C ALA A 56 -0.63 -4.15 -3.30
N VAL A 57 -1.85 -4.29 -2.77
CA VAL A 57 -2.21 -5.42 -1.89
C VAL A 57 -2.11 -6.74 -2.65
N ILE A 58 -2.64 -6.79 -3.88
CA ILE A 58 -2.57 -7.98 -4.74
C ILE A 58 -1.11 -8.35 -5.03
N GLY A 59 -0.31 -7.39 -5.49
CA GLY A 59 1.10 -7.62 -5.82
C GLY A 59 1.92 -8.05 -4.61
N ALA A 60 1.69 -7.44 -3.46
CA ALA A 60 2.37 -7.80 -2.23
C ALA A 60 2.09 -9.25 -1.84
N ARG A 61 0.84 -9.72 -2.02
CA ARG A 61 0.46 -11.12 -1.76
C ARG A 61 1.04 -12.09 -2.78
N VAL A 62 0.95 -11.76 -4.07
CA VAL A 62 1.52 -12.58 -5.15
C VAL A 62 3.00 -12.78 -4.94
N PHE A 63 3.76 -11.73 -4.63
CA PHE A 63 5.18 -11.85 -4.37
C PHE A 63 5.46 -12.63 -3.09
N SER A 64 4.67 -12.47 -2.03
CA SER A 64 4.87 -13.31 -0.84
C SER A 64 4.77 -14.79 -1.18
N ILE A 65 3.76 -15.20 -1.95
CA ILE A 65 3.60 -16.60 -2.37
C ILE A 65 4.77 -17.08 -3.24
N LEU A 66 5.24 -16.23 -4.17
CA LEU A 66 6.34 -16.58 -5.08
C LEU A 66 7.68 -16.72 -4.34
N PHE A 67 7.93 -15.88 -3.34
CA PHE A 67 9.20 -15.83 -2.61
C PHE A 67 9.20 -16.63 -1.30
N ASP A 68 8.05 -17.14 -0.84
CA ASP A 68 7.95 -18.00 0.35
C ASP A 68 8.66 -19.36 0.19
N GLY A 69 8.97 -19.76 -1.06
CA GLY A 69 9.59 -21.05 -1.36
C GLY A 69 8.67 -22.28 -1.21
N ASN A 70 7.45 -22.12 -0.70
CA ASN A 70 6.47 -23.19 -0.48
C ASN A 70 5.31 -23.18 -1.50
N LEU A 71 5.62 -22.99 -2.78
CA LEU A 71 4.60 -22.91 -3.83
C LEU A 71 3.75 -24.19 -3.94
N SER A 72 4.36 -25.35 -3.68
CA SER A 72 3.67 -26.66 -3.66
C SER A 72 2.62 -26.75 -2.56
N GLY A 73 2.87 -26.19 -1.37
CA GLY A 73 1.91 -26.13 -0.28
C GLY A 73 0.71 -25.21 -0.57
N TYR A 74 0.94 -24.11 -1.28
CA TYR A 74 -0.14 -23.22 -1.72
C TYR A 74 -1.02 -23.86 -2.81
N LEU A 75 -0.45 -24.65 -3.73
CA LEU A 75 -1.22 -25.38 -4.76
C LEU A 75 -2.12 -26.47 -4.15
N GLN A 76 -1.70 -27.09 -3.05
CA GLN A 76 -2.51 -28.06 -2.31
C GLN A 76 -3.61 -27.40 -1.46
N SER A 77 -3.52 -26.10 -1.20
CA SER A 77 -4.49 -25.34 -0.40
C SER A 77 -4.69 -23.94 -0.96
N PRO A 78 -5.40 -23.79 -2.10
CA PRO A 78 -5.55 -22.52 -2.80
C PRO A 78 -6.19 -21.42 -1.94
N HIS A 79 -7.04 -21.81 -0.97
CA HIS A 79 -7.66 -20.89 -0.03
C HIS A 79 -6.65 -20.08 0.78
N LYS A 80 -5.47 -20.65 1.10
CA LYS A 80 -4.40 -19.95 1.82
C LYS A 80 -3.81 -18.80 1.02
N MET A 81 -3.88 -18.83 -0.31
CA MET A 81 -3.41 -17.72 -1.15
C MET A 81 -4.23 -16.44 -0.89
N LEU A 82 -5.53 -16.58 -0.56
CA LEU A 82 -6.45 -15.46 -0.32
C LEU A 82 -6.48 -14.99 1.14
N MET A 83 -5.85 -15.71 2.06
CA MET A 83 -5.81 -15.40 3.49
C MET A 83 -4.86 -14.23 3.78
N VAL A 84 -5.24 -13.04 3.34
CA VAL A 84 -4.50 -11.78 3.52
C VAL A 84 -4.34 -11.37 4.99
N TRP A 85 -5.15 -11.92 5.89
CA TRP A 85 -5.13 -11.65 7.32
C TRP A 85 -4.12 -12.50 8.11
N GLU A 86 -3.57 -13.56 7.52
CA GLU A 86 -2.53 -14.39 8.18
C GLU A 86 -1.13 -13.75 8.10
N GLY A 87 -1.01 -12.58 7.46
CA GLY A 87 0.27 -11.93 7.20
C GLY A 87 0.95 -12.49 5.95
N GLY A 88 2.23 -12.15 5.76
CA GLY A 88 2.98 -12.49 4.55
C GLY A 88 2.68 -11.53 3.41
N PHE A 89 3.27 -10.34 3.49
CA PHE A 89 3.28 -9.33 2.44
C PHE A 89 4.72 -8.93 2.09
N THR A 90 5.03 -8.96 0.81
CA THR A 90 6.35 -8.58 0.31
C THR A 90 6.25 -7.17 -0.25
N PHE A 91 6.98 -6.23 0.35
CA PHE A 91 7.00 -4.82 -0.05
C PHE A 91 7.24 -4.64 -1.56
N TYR A 92 8.21 -5.37 -2.11
CA TYR A 92 8.56 -5.28 -3.54
C TYR A 92 7.38 -5.59 -4.47
N GLY A 93 6.56 -6.59 -4.14
CA GLY A 93 5.39 -6.92 -4.95
C GLY A 93 4.35 -5.81 -4.93
N GLY A 94 4.10 -5.22 -3.76
CA GLY A 94 3.16 -4.11 -3.65
C GLY A 94 3.65 -2.85 -4.34
N PHE A 95 4.93 -2.55 -4.22
CA PHE A 95 5.55 -1.42 -4.91
C PHE A 95 5.47 -1.56 -6.44
N ILE A 96 5.86 -2.73 -6.99
CA ILE A 96 5.87 -2.97 -8.44
C ILE A 96 4.45 -2.90 -9.01
N PHE A 97 3.49 -3.59 -8.40
CA PHE A 97 2.12 -3.64 -8.93
C PHE A 97 1.39 -2.32 -8.73
N GLY A 98 1.57 -1.66 -7.57
CA GLY A 98 1.02 -0.33 -7.32
C GLY A 98 1.56 0.71 -8.30
N LEU A 99 2.87 0.71 -8.56
CA LEU A 99 3.50 1.60 -9.54
C LEU A 99 3.00 1.32 -10.96
N ALA A 100 2.96 0.05 -11.37
CA ALA A 100 2.48 -0.34 -12.70
C ALA A 100 1.01 0.08 -12.92
N ALA A 101 0.14 -0.14 -11.93
CA ALA A 101 -1.26 0.26 -11.99
C ALA A 101 -1.43 1.79 -12.05
N GLY A 102 -0.63 2.52 -11.26
CA GLY A 102 -0.61 3.99 -11.29
C GLY A 102 -0.17 4.54 -12.64
N VAL A 103 0.95 4.03 -13.18
CA VAL A 103 1.45 4.43 -14.51
C VAL A 103 0.44 4.12 -15.60
N TRP A 104 -0.16 2.93 -15.58
CA TRP A 104 -1.21 2.55 -16.52
C TRP A 104 -2.42 3.49 -16.46
N TYR A 105 -2.90 3.84 -15.27
CA TYR A 105 -4.04 4.73 -15.10
C TYR A 105 -3.73 6.15 -15.60
N VAL A 106 -2.55 6.69 -15.25
CA VAL A 106 -2.09 8.00 -15.71
C VAL A 106 -2.02 8.05 -17.24
N GLN A 107 -1.48 7.01 -17.87
CA GLN A 107 -1.41 6.90 -19.33
C GLN A 107 -2.81 6.78 -19.97
N LYS A 108 -3.69 5.95 -19.39
CA LYS A 108 -5.07 5.78 -19.85
C LYS A 108 -5.85 7.10 -19.85
N HIS A 109 -5.63 7.95 -18.85
CA HIS A 109 -6.26 9.27 -18.74
C HIS A 109 -5.49 10.39 -19.44
N LYS A 110 -4.40 10.07 -20.16
CA LYS A 110 -3.55 11.02 -20.90
C LYS A 110 -2.99 12.16 -20.03
N TRP A 111 -2.78 11.90 -18.75
CA TRP A 111 -2.14 12.85 -17.85
C TRP A 111 -0.64 12.89 -18.11
N ASN A 112 0.00 14.02 -17.82
CA ASN A 112 1.45 14.12 -17.88
C ASN A 112 2.06 13.37 -16.69
N SER A 113 2.70 12.23 -16.95
CA SER A 113 3.27 11.36 -15.92
C SER A 113 4.28 12.06 -15.01
N TRP A 114 5.08 12.99 -15.55
CA TRP A 114 6.05 13.75 -14.76
C TRP A 114 5.36 14.71 -13.80
N LYS A 115 4.33 15.42 -14.27
CA LYS A 115 3.53 16.29 -13.39
C LYS A 115 2.85 15.50 -12.28
N VAL A 116 2.32 14.31 -12.60
CA VAL A 116 1.72 13.43 -11.59
C VAL A 116 2.77 12.93 -10.60
N ALA A 117 3.96 12.56 -11.08
CA ALA A 117 5.06 12.12 -10.21
C ALA A 117 5.52 13.24 -9.27
N ASP A 118 5.74 14.46 -9.78
CA ASP A 118 6.12 15.64 -8.97
C ASP A 118 5.05 15.95 -7.92
N PHE A 119 3.78 15.87 -8.31
CA PHE A 119 2.64 16.05 -7.42
C PHE A 119 2.55 14.96 -6.35
N MET A 120 2.85 13.70 -6.68
CA MET A 120 2.78 12.57 -5.75
C MET A 120 4.00 12.44 -4.84
N ALA A 121 5.15 13.02 -5.20
CA ALA A 121 6.39 12.86 -4.46
C ALA A 121 6.29 13.24 -2.97
N PRO A 122 5.66 14.37 -2.57
CA PRO A 122 5.52 14.71 -1.16
C PRO A 122 4.56 13.77 -0.41
N ALA A 123 3.51 13.28 -1.08
CA ALA A 123 2.61 12.29 -0.51
C ALA A 123 3.33 10.96 -0.22
N LEU A 124 4.16 10.51 -1.17
CA LEU A 124 5.00 9.32 -0.99
C LEU A 124 6.00 9.49 0.15
N ALA A 125 6.64 10.65 0.25
CA ALA A 125 7.57 10.96 1.34
C ALA A 125 6.86 10.87 2.71
N LEU A 126 5.68 11.49 2.86
CA LEU A 126 4.88 11.41 4.08
C LEU A 126 4.49 9.97 4.43
N GLY A 127 4.02 9.21 3.44
CA GLY A 127 3.66 7.80 3.63
C GLY A 127 4.85 6.96 4.09
N LEU A 128 6.01 7.12 3.46
CA LEU A 128 7.25 6.41 3.83
C LEU A 128 7.72 6.78 5.24
N THR A 129 7.67 8.06 5.62
CA THR A 129 8.06 8.50 6.97
C THR A 129 7.16 7.88 8.03
N ILE A 130 5.83 7.92 7.84
CA ILE A 130 4.88 7.34 8.81
C ILE A 130 5.01 5.80 8.85
N GLY A 131 5.19 5.15 7.69
CA GLY A 131 5.42 3.71 7.63
C GLY A 131 6.70 3.29 8.37
N ARG A 132 7.78 4.07 8.24
CA ARG A 132 9.03 3.84 8.99
C ARG A 132 8.88 4.03 10.49
N LEU A 133 8.07 5.00 10.93
CA LEU A 133 7.70 5.10 12.35
C LEU A 133 6.96 3.84 12.82
N GLY A 134 6.11 3.26 11.97
CA GLY A 134 5.50 1.95 12.17
C GLY A 134 6.54 0.88 12.53
N CYS A 135 7.50 0.65 11.63
CA CYS A 135 8.57 -0.33 11.83
C CYS A 135 9.36 -0.07 13.14
N PHE A 136 9.63 1.20 13.45
CA PHE A 136 10.34 1.59 14.68
C PHE A 136 9.54 1.21 15.95
N PHE A 137 8.23 1.44 15.97
CA PHE A 137 7.40 1.10 17.13
C PHE A 137 7.19 -0.40 17.33
N SER A 138 7.21 -1.19 16.25
CA SER A 138 7.18 -2.66 16.30
C SER A 138 8.52 -3.29 16.69
N GLY A 139 9.62 -2.55 16.58
CA GLY A 139 10.96 -3.08 16.86
C GLY A 139 11.60 -3.84 15.71
N ASP A 140 11.12 -3.63 14.49
CA ASP A 140 11.69 -4.19 13.25
C ASP A 140 12.85 -3.35 12.69
N SER A 141 13.31 -2.31 13.42
CA SER A 141 14.32 -1.32 13.00
C SER A 141 15.53 -1.29 13.92
#